data_AF-A0A535UL12-F1
#
_entry.id   AF-A0A535UL12-F1
#
_cell.length_a   1.000
_cell.length_b   1.000
_cell.length_c   1.000
_cell.angle_alpha   90.00
_cell.angle_beta   90.00
_cell.angle_gamma   90.00
#
_symmetry.space_group_name_H-M   'P 1'
#
loop_
_entity.id
_entity.type
_entity.pdbx_description
1 polymer ?
#
loop_
_entity_poly.entity_id
_entity_poly.type
_entity_poly.pdbx_seq_one_letter_code
_entity_poly.pdbx_strand_id
1 'polypeptide(L)' 'MASEPQQTSISNQYYDLVSVLYHALESAQNAATYVRDAQGDQQLSQFFQQVQQQNNAVAQQAQQLISKYSR' A
#
# COMPACT_ATOMS: atom_id res chain seq x y z
N MET A 1 8.48 15.49 -16.03
CA MET A 1 7.87 14.90 -14.83
C MET A 1 8.83 15.17 -13.69
N ALA A 2 8.42 16.01 -12.74
CA ALA A 2 9.29 16.41 -11.64
C ALA A 2 9.43 15.23 -10.68
N SER A 3 10.67 14.78 -10.47
CA SER A 3 11.00 13.84 -9.41
C SER A 3 10.79 14.57 -8.08
N GLU A 4 9.78 14.18 -7.31
CA GLU A 4 9.64 14.66 -5.94
C GLU A 4 10.89 14.23 -5.15
N PRO A 5 11.58 15.15 -4.46
CA PRO A 5 12.71 14.78 -3.63
C PRO A 5 12.21 14.00 -2.40
N GLN A 6 12.23 12.66 -2.48
CA GLN A 6 11.81 11.75 -1.41
C GLN A 6 12.84 11.60 -0.28
N GLN A 7 13.62 12.64 0.02
CA GLN A 7 14.44 12.69 1.22
C GLN A 7 14.06 13.93 2.01
N THR A 8 13.15 13.75 2.96
CA THR A 8 13.00 14.71 4.05
C THR A 8 14.34 14.75 4.80
N SER A 9 14.84 15.94 5.16
CA SER A 9 16.10 16.09 5.90
C SER A 9 16.03 15.58 7.35
N ILE A 10 14.89 15.01 7.75
CA ILE A 10 14.61 14.48 9.08
C ILE A 10 14.25 13.00 8.91
N SER A 11 15.17 12.11 9.29
CA SER A 11 14.85 10.69 9.36
C SER A 11 13.79 10.46 10.46
N ASN A 12 12.62 9.96 10.08
CA ASN A 12 11.56 9.62 11.01
C ASN A 12 10.94 8.28 10.61
N GLN A 13 11.48 7.21 11.21
CA GLN A 13 11.05 5.85 10.94
C GLN A 13 9.57 5.61 11.23
N TYR A 14 8.99 6.33 12.20
CA TYR A 14 7.55 6.25 12.48
C TYR A 14 6.73 6.87 11.34
N TYR A 15 7.14 8.04 10.85
CA TYR A 15 6.53 8.67 9.67
C TYR A 15 6.65 7.76 8.44
N ASP A 16 7.82 7.19 8.20
CA ASP A 16 8.06 6.30 7.06
C ASP A 16 7.13 5.07 7.11
N LEU A 17 6.97 4.45 8.29
CA LEU A 17 6.08 3.31 8.47
C LEU A 17 4.60 3.69 8.30
N VAL A 18 4.17 4.85 8.79
CA VAL A 18 2.80 5.36 8.59
C VAL A 18 2.54 5.65 7.12
N SER A 19 3.50 6.22 6.40
CA SER A 19 3.41 6.47 4.95
C SER A 19 3.27 5.16 4.16
N VAL A 20 4.06 4.13 4.49
CA VAL A 20 3.94 2.79 3.89
C VAL A 20 2.56 2.19 4.18
N LEU A 21 2.08 2.27 5.42
CA LEU A 21 0.75 1.78 5.79
C LEU A 21 -0.34 2.47 4.97
N TYR A 22 -0.29 3.81 4.88
CA TYR A 22 -1.26 4.60 4.13
C TYR A 22 -1.33 4.16 2.65
N HIS A 23 -0.20 4.12 1.95
CA HIS A 23 -0.17 3.78 0.52
C HIS A 23 -0.54 2.32 0.25
N ALA A 24 -0.22 1.40 1.16
CA ALA A 24 -0.64 0.01 1.04
C ALA A 24 -2.17 -0.11 1.16
N LEU A 25 -2.79 0.57 2.13
CA LEU A 25 -4.26 0.58 2.27
C LEU A 25 -4.95 1.23 1.07
N GLU A 26 -4.42 2.36 0.59
CA GLU A 26 -4.92 3.06 -0.61
C GLU A 26 -4.83 2.17 -1.85
N SER A 27 -3.68 1.51 -2.05
CA SER A 27 -3.47 0.58 -3.18
C SER A 27 -4.41 -0.62 -3.12
N ALA A 28 -4.63 -1.21 -1.94
CA ALA A 28 -5.58 -2.30 -1.76
C ALA A 28 -7.02 -1.87 -2.04
N GLN A 29 -7.42 -0.66 -1.62
CA GLN A 29 -8.74 -0.10 -1.92
C GLN A 29 -8.93 0.15 -3.42
N ASN A 30 -7.94 0.74 -4.08
CA ASN A 30 -7.97 0.98 -5.52
C ASN A 30 -8.05 -0.32 -6.31
N ALA A 31 -7.25 -1.33 -5.92
CA ALA A 31 -7.28 -2.65 -6.53
C ALA A 31 -8.68 -3.31 -6.44
N ALA A 32 -9.40 -3.14 -5.32
CA ALA A 32 -10.78 -3.62 -5.20
C ALA A 32 -11.74 -2.96 -6.19
N THR A 33 -11.52 -1.69 -6.52
CA THR A 33 -12.27 -1.00 -7.58
C THR A 33 -11.91 -1.55 -8.95
N TYR A 34 -10.62 -1.78 -9.24
CA TYR A 34 -10.19 -2.31 -10.52
C TYR A 34 -10.65 -3.75 -10.77
N VAL A 35 -10.80 -4.57 -9.74
CA VAL A 35 -11.47 -5.89 -9.85
C VAL A 35 -12.91 -5.74 -10.33
N ARG A 36 -13.63 -4.71 -9.85
CA ARG A 36 -15.01 -4.43 -10.28
C ARG A 36 -15.09 -3.88 -11.70
N ASP A 37 -14.07 -3.15 -12.15
CA ASP A 37 -14.02 -2.57 -13.49
C ASP A 37 -13.60 -3.61 -14.55
N ALA A 38 -12.83 -4.63 -14.16
CA ALA A 38 -12.36 -5.71 -15.03
C ALA A 38 -13.44 -6.76 -15.39
N GLN A 39 -14.73 -6.40 -15.39
CA GLN A 39 -15.82 -7.34 -15.63
C GLN A 39 -15.65 -8.05 -16.97
N GLY A 40 -15.70 -9.39 -16.95
CA GLY A 40 -15.52 -10.23 -18.14
C GLY A 40 -14.07 -10.52 -18.52
N ASP A 41 -13.08 -9.86 -17.89
CA ASP A 41 -11.67 -10.18 -18.05
C ASP A 41 -11.14 -10.88 -16.78
N GLN A 42 -11.07 -12.20 -16.86
CA GLN A 42 -10.62 -13.04 -15.75
C GLN A 42 -9.15 -12.79 -15.39
N GLN A 43 -8.30 -12.51 -16.37
CA GLN A 43 -6.87 -12.31 -16.13
C GLN A 43 -6.63 -10.99 -15.40
N LEU A 44 -7.28 -9.90 -15.83
CA LEU A 44 -7.21 -8.62 -15.14
C LEU A 44 -7.81 -8.69 -13.74
N SER A 45 -8.96 -9.35 -13.59
CA SER A 45 -9.60 -9.55 -12.28
C SER A 45 -8.68 -10.27 -11.30
N GLN A 46 -8.01 -11.35 -11.73
CA GLN A 46 -7.05 -12.09 -10.91
C GLN A 46 -5.82 -11.25 -10.56
N PHE A 47 -5.29 -10.51 -11.51
CA PHE A 47 -4.16 -9.61 -11.28
C PHE A 47 -4.50 -8.56 -10.20
N PHE A 48 -5.64 -7.87 -10.31
CA PHE A 48 -6.02 -6.87 -9.32
C PHE A 48 -6.34 -7.48 -7.95
N GLN A 49 -6.91 -8.68 -7.89
CA GLN A 49 -7.07 -9.42 -6.63
C GLN A 49 -5.71 -9.73 -5.98
N GLN A 50 -4.72 -10.13 -6.77
CA GLN A 50 -3.36 -10.39 -6.28
C GLN A 50 -2.71 -9.10 -5.75
N VAL A 51 -2.85 -7.97 -6.47
CA VAL A 51 -2.36 -6.66 -6.01
C VAL A 51 -3.02 -6.27 -4.69
N GLN A 52 -4.32 -6.47 -4.55
CA GLN A 52 -5.05 -6.20 -3.31
C GLN A 52 -4.50 -7.02 -2.14
N GLN A 53 -4.29 -8.33 -2.35
CA GLN A 53 -3.78 -9.24 -1.31
C GLN A 53 -2.37 -8.87 -0.87
N GLN A 54 -1.47 -8.55 -1.80
CA GLN A 54 -0.10 -8.15 -1.49
C GLN A 54 -0.07 -6.85 -0.67
N ASN A 55 -0.86 -5.86 -1.07
CA ASN A 55 -0.94 -4.59 -0.33
C ASN A 55 -1.56 -4.77 1.07
N ASN A 56 -2.56 -5.64 1.22
CA ASN A 56 -3.08 -5.98 2.55
C ASN A 56 -2.01 -6.62 3.45
N ALA A 57 -1.15 -7.50 2.91
CA ALA A 57 -0.05 -8.09 3.66
C ALA A 57 0.99 -7.03 4.09
N VAL A 58 1.33 -6.09 3.19
CA VAL A 58 2.22 -4.96 3.52
C VAL A 58 1.61 -4.07 4.60
N ALA A 59 0.32 -3.75 4.51
CA ALA A 59 -0.38 -2.94 5.52
C ALA A 59 -0.36 -3.62 6.89
N GLN A 60 -0.60 -4.93 6.96
CA GLN A 60 -0.52 -5.70 8.20
C GLN A 60 0.90 -5.67 8.80
N GLN A 61 1.92 -5.86 7.97
CA GLN A 61 3.31 -5.81 8.43
C GLN A 61 3.69 -4.41 8.93
N ALA A 62 3.28 -3.35 8.23
CA ALA A 62 3.49 -1.98 8.65
C ALA A 62 2.84 -1.69 10.01
N GLN A 63 1.60 -2.14 10.23
CA GLN A 63 0.93 -2.01 11.54
C GLN A 63 1.67 -2.70 12.68
N GLN A 64 2.20 -3.91 12.44
CA GLN A 64 3.00 -4.63 13.43
C GLN A 64 4.30 -3.88 13.77
N LEU A 65 4.98 -3.33 12.77
CA LEU A 65 6.19 -2.54 12.96
C LEU A 65 5.90 -1.23 13.69
N ILE A 66 4.84 -0.51 13.30
CA ILE A 66 4.39 0.71 14.01
C ILE A 66 4.19 0.40 15.49
N SER A 67 3.43 -0.64 15.81
CA SER A 67 3.16 -1.03 17.20
C SER A 67 4.44 -1.37 18.00
N LYS A 68 5.48 -1.87 17.31
CA LYS A 68 6.77 -2.21 17.91
C LYS A 68 7.64 -0.98 18.14
N TYR A 69 7.64 -0.01 17.22
CA TYR A 69 8.51 1.17 17.25
C TYR A 69 7.84 2.44 17.80
N SER A 70 6.54 2.41 18.10
CA SER A 70 5.79 3.51 18.71
C SER A 70 5.79 3.49 20.26
N ARG A 71 6.67 2.70 20.87
CA ARG A 71 6.81 2.57 22.33
C ARG A 71 8.04 3.30 22.84
#